data_AF-A0A957PFJ1-F1
#
_entry.id   AF-A0A957PFJ1-F1
#
_cell.length_a   1.000
_cell.length_b   1.000
_cell.length_c   1.000
_cell.angle_alpha   90.00
_cell.angle_beta   90.00
_cell.angle_gamma   90.00
#
_symmetry.space_group_name_H-M   'P 1'
#
loop_
_entity.id
_entity.type
_entity.pdbx_description
1 polymer ?
#
loop_
_entity_poly.entity_id
_entity_poly.type
_entity_poly.pdbx_seq_one_letter_code
_entity_poly.pdbx_strand_id
1 'polypeptide(L)'
;MTESEYQKWWEYHIRVARGEVLNELEAAIYSAGLDELDRAEAEEMELLSLANLRQLRGQIQQRTSSLGQLMQRNEKLGRQITELEQAYEKLTGYSLLMDSHVSSPT
;
A
#
# COMPACT_ATOMS: atom_id res chain seq x y z
N MET A 1 -21.43 9.55 -21.49
CA MET A 1 -21.35 9.65 -22.96
C MET A 1 -21.85 8.37 -23.61
N THR A 2 -22.72 8.48 -24.60
CA THR A 2 -23.18 7.34 -25.42
C THR A 2 -22.11 6.95 -26.46
N GLU A 3 -22.19 5.74 -27.00
CA GLU A 3 -21.21 5.25 -27.98
C GLU A 3 -21.16 6.10 -29.27
N SER A 4 -22.32 6.61 -29.70
CA SER A 4 -22.40 7.53 -30.84
C SER A 4 -21.75 8.89 -30.56
N GLU A 5 -21.83 9.39 -29.32
CA GLU A 5 -21.18 10.64 -28.92
C GLU A 5 -19.67 10.45 -28.80
N TYR A 6 -19.23 9.32 -28.24
CA TYR A 6 -17.81 8.95 -28.15
C TYR A 6 -17.18 8.89 -29.54
N GLN A 7 -17.84 8.22 -30.49
CA GLN A 7 -17.29 8.06 -31.84
C GLN A 7 -17.15 9.40 -32.56
N LYS A 8 -18.13 10.30 -32.41
CA LYS A 8 -18.08 11.65 -32.96
C LYS A 8 -17.00 12.52 -32.29
N TRP A 9 -16.87 12.42 -30.96
CA TRP A 9 -15.80 13.09 -30.23
C TRP A 9 -14.42 12.57 -30.66
N TRP A 10 -14.27 11.27 -30.87
CA TRP A 10 -13.02 10.64 -31.31
C TRP A 10 -12.61 11.09 -32.71
N GLU A 11 -13.56 11.27 -33.63
CA GLU A 11 -13.30 11.87 -34.94
C GLU A 11 -12.73 13.30 -34.82
N TYR A 12 -13.29 14.12 -33.92
CA TYR A 12 -12.75 15.46 -33.65
C TYR A 12 -11.37 15.40 -32.99
N HIS A 13 -11.15 14.45 -32.08
CA HIS A 13 -9.84 14.23 -31.45
C HIS A 13 -8.75 13.92 -32.48
N ILE A 14 -9.03 13.03 -33.44
CA ILE A 14 -8.09 12.70 -34.53
C ILE A 14 -7.78 13.94 -35.38
N ARG A 15 -8.78 14.76 -35.70
CA ARG A 15 -8.60 15.99 -36.47
C ARG A 15 -7.72 17.00 -35.72
N VAL A 16 -7.99 17.22 -34.44
CA VAL A 16 -7.17 18.09 -33.57
C VAL A 16 -5.73 17.58 -33.46
N ALA A 17 -5.54 16.26 -33.31
CA ALA A 17 -4.21 15.64 -33.25
C ALA A 17 -3.41 15.79 -34.56
N ARG A 18 -4.10 15.94 -35.70
CA ARG A 18 -3.50 16.26 -37.00
C ARG A 18 -3.24 17.76 -37.21
N GLY A 19 -3.59 18.60 -36.24
CA GLY A 19 -3.43 20.06 -36.30
C GLY A 19 -4.55 20.77 -37.07
N GLU A 20 -5.68 20.10 -37.33
CA GLU A 20 -6.83 20.74 -37.96
C GLU A 20 -7.55 21.66 -36.96
N VAL A 21 -8.05 22.79 -37.46
CA VAL A 21 -8.84 23.74 -36.66
C VAL A 21 -10.31 23.33 -36.74
N LEU A 22 -10.89 23.06 -35.57
CA LEU A 22 -12.33 22.82 -35.42
C LEU A 22 -13.10 24.14 -35.47
N ASN A 23 -14.32 24.13 -36.01
CA ASN A 23 -15.22 25.29 -35.87
C ASN A 23 -15.73 25.42 -34.43
N GLU A 24 -16.36 26.55 -34.08
CA GLU A 24 -16.80 26.83 -32.70
C GLU A 24 -17.71 25.74 -32.10
N LEU A 25 -18.61 25.18 -32.91
CA LEU A 25 -19.54 24.12 -32.46
C LEU A 25 -18.81 22.79 -32.26
N GLU A 26 -17.92 22.42 -33.18
CA GLU A 26 -17.07 21.23 -33.07
C GLU A 26 -16.13 21.33 -31.87
N ALA A 27 -15.53 22.50 -31.64
CA ALA A 27 -14.65 22.77 -30.51
C ALA A 27 -15.39 22.66 -29.17
N ALA A 28 -16.63 23.17 -29.10
CA ALA A 28 -17.47 23.04 -27.91
C ALA A 28 -17.77 21.55 -27.59
N ILE A 29 -18.17 20.77 -28.59
CA ILE A 29 -18.41 19.32 -28.44
C ILE A 29 -17.13 18.59 -28.01
N TYR A 30 -16.00 18.91 -28.64
CA TYR A 30 -14.71 18.33 -28.31
C TYR A 30 -14.29 18.63 -26.87
N SER A 31 -14.40 19.90 -26.43
CA SER A 31 -14.07 20.30 -25.06
C SER A 31 -14.97 19.63 -24.01
N ALA A 32 -16.28 19.56 -24.27
CA ALA A 32 -17.22 18.91 -23.36
C ALA A 32 -16.93 17.41 -23.19
N GLY A 33 -16.56 16.71 -24.27
CA GLY A 33 -16.16 15.31 -24.20
C GLY A 33 -14.82 15.10 -23.48
N LEU A 34 -13.90 16.06 -23.59
CA LEU A 34 -12.63 16.04 -22.86
C LEU A 34 -12.87 16.20 -21.34
N ASP A 35 -13.70 17.17 -20.95
CA ASP A 35 -14.10 17.37 -19.55
C ASP A 35 -14.83 16.17 -18.95
N GLU A 36 -15.63 15.46 -19.76
CA GLU A 36 -16.34 14.26 -19.33
C GLU A 36 -15.38 13.07 -19.12
N LEU A 37 -14.40 12.90 -20.01
CA LEU A 37 -13.36 11.86 -19.88
C LEU A 37 -12.45 12.13 -18.69
N ASP A 38 -11.99 13.37 -18.52
CA ASP A 38 -11.16 13.77 -17.36
C ASP A 38 -11.89 13.51 -16.04
N ARG A 39 -13.20 13.77 -15.99
CA ARG A 39 -14.02 13.47 -14.81
C ARG A 39 -14.12 11.97 -14.55
N ALA A 40 -14.39 11.18 -15.58
CA ALA A 40 -14.48 9.73 -15.46
C ALA A 40 -13.15 9.10 -15.01
N GLU A 41 -12.02 9.57 -15.56
CA GLU A 41 -10.69 9.13 -15.16
C GLU A 41 -10.40 9.50 -13.69
N ALA A 42 -10.76 10.72 -13.26
CA ALA A 42 -10.60 11.16 -11.88
C ALA A 42 -11.41 10.29 -10.89
N GLU A 43 -12.66 9.96 -11.23
CA GLU A 43 -13.51 9.08 -10.42
C GLU A 43 -12.95 7.66 -10.33
N GLU A 44 -12.46 7.10 -11.44
CA GLU A 44 -11.83 5.77 -11.46
C GLU A 44 -10.55 5.74 -10.63
N MET A 45 -9.70 6.76 -10.78
CA MET A 45 -8.48 6.93 -10.00
C MET A 45 -8.77 7.06 -8.50
N GLU A 46 -9.83 7.79 -8.13
CA GLU A 46 -10.26 7.91 -6.74
C GLU A 46 -10.70 6.56 -6.17
N LEU A 47 -11.51 5.79 -6.92
CA LEU A 47 -11.95 4.46 -6.52
C LEU A 47 -10.79 3.47 -6.35
N LEU A 48 -9.85 3.46 -7.30
CA LEU A 48 -8.62 2.66 -7.22
C LEU A 48 -7.77 3.09 -6.02
N SER A 49 -7.65 4.39 -5.75
CA SER A 49 -6.91 4.90 -4.58
C SER A 49 -7.54 4.44 -3.27
N LEU A 50 -8.87 4.48 -3.15
CA LEU A 50 -9.59 4.04 -1.95
C LEU A 50 -9.47 2.54 -1.71
N ALA A 51 -9.54 1.73 -2.78
CA ALA A 51 -9.33 0.29 -2.70
C ALA A 51 -7.91 -0.03 -2.23
N ASN A 52 -6.90 0.63 -2.81
CA ASN A 52 -5.50 0.49 -2.43
C ASN A 52 -5.26 0.88 -0.96
N LEU A 53 -5.86 1.97 -0.50
CA LEU A 53 -5.75 2.40 0.91
C LEU A 53 -6.38 1.39 1.88
N ARG A 54 -7.53 0.80 1.53
CA ARG A 54 -8.17 -0.25 2.35
C ARG A 54 -7.29 -1.50 2.43
N GLN A 55 -6.70 -1.90 1.31
CA GLN A 55 -5.77 -3.03 1.27
C GLN A 55 -4.54 -2.78 2.13
N LEU A 56 -3.90 -1.62 1.99
CA LEU A 56 -2.73 -1.23 2.80
C LEU A 56 -3.06 -1.22 4.30
N ARG A 57 -4.22 -0.67 4.67
CA ARG A 57 -4.69 -0.69 6.06
C ARG A 57 -4.84 -2.12 6.59
N GLY A 58 -5.40 -3.04 5.80
CA GLY A 58 -5.50 -4.45 6.16
C GLY A 58 -4.13 -5.12 6.37
N GLN A 59 -3.18 -4.84 5.48
CA GLN A 59 -1.80 -5.34 5.60
C GLN A 59 -1.10 -4.80 6.85
N ILE A 60 -1.26 -3.50 7.15
CA ILE A 60 -0.71 -2.90 8.37
C ILE A 60 -1.29 -3.58 9.60
N GLN A 61 -2.60 -3.74 9.68
CA GLN A 61 -3.26 -4.39 10.82
C GLN A 61 -2.78 -5.83 11.01
N GLN A 62 -2.61 -6.60 9.93
CA GLN A 62 -2.08 -7.96 9.99
C GLN A 62 -0.64 -7.98 10.52
N ARG A 63 0.23 -7.08 10.02
CA ARG A 63 1.62 -6.98 10.47
C ARG A 63 1.72 -6.55 11.94
N THR A 64 0.92 -5.59 12.36
CA THR A 64 0.86 -5.15 13.77
C THR A 64 0.43 -6.28 14.70
N SER A 65 -0.57 -7.07 14.30
CA SER A 65 -1.00 -8.25 15.05
C SER A 65 0.12 -9.30 15.16
N SER A 66 0.79 -9.60 14.04
CA SER A 66 1.94 -10.52 14.02
C SER A 66 3.09 -10.04 14.90
N LEU A 67 3.41 -8.74 14.89
CA LEU A 67 4.42 -8.15 15.75
C LEU A 67 4.05 -8.36 17.23
N GLY A 68 2.79 -8.11 17.61
CA GLY A 68 2.31 -8.33 18.98
C GLY A 68 2.48 -9.77 19.44
N GLN A 69 2.16 -10.74 18.58
CA GLN A 69 2.36 -12.17 18.87
C GLN A 69 3.84 -12.53 19.03
N LEU A 70 4.70 -11.98 18.17
CA LEU A 70 6.15 -12.21 18.25
C LEU A 70 6.75 -11.62 19.52
N MET A 71 6.32 -10.41 19.92
CA MET A 71 6.76 -9.79 21.18
C MET A 71 6.35 -10.64 22.39
N GLN A 72 5.10 -11.10 22.46
CA GLN A 72 4.64 -11.98 23.53
C GLN A 72 5.44 -13.30 23.58
N ARG A 73 5.75 -13.86 22.41
CA ARG A 73 6.58 -15.08 22.32
C ARG A 73 8.01 -14.80 22.79
N ASN A 74 8.59 -13.68 22.42
CA ASN A 74 9.93 -13.27 22.84
C ASN A 74 9.99 -13.11 24.38
N GLU A 75 9.03 -12.40 24.98
CA GLU A 75 8.94 -12.25 26.43
C GLU A 75 8.77 -13.59 27.17
N LYS A 76 8.01 -14.53 26.59
CA LYS A 76 7.87 -15.87 27.15
C LYS A 76 9.18 -16.63 27.10
N LEU A 77 9.87 -16.60 25.96
CA LEU A 77 11.17 -17.26 25.80
C LEU A 77 12.23 -16.64 26.72
N GLY A 78 12.25 -15.32 26.86
CA GLY A 78 13.14 -14.62 27.78
C GLY A 78 12.96 -15.09 29.22
N ARG A 79 11.71 -15.22 29.69
CA ARG A 79 11.42 -15.77 31.02
C ARG A 79 11.89 -17.22 31.17
N GLN A 80 11.66 -18.06 30.15
CA GLN A 80 12.11 -19.45 30.16
C GLN A 80 13.64 -19.57 30.21
N ILE A 81 14.35 -18.71 29.48
CA ILE A 81 15.82 -18.66 29.51
C ILE A 81 16.28 -18.31 30.92
N THR A 82 15.74 -17.25 31.53
CA THR A 82 16.10 -16.86 32.90
C THR A 82 15.82 -17.97 33.91
N GLU A 83 14.67 -18.66 33.82
CA GLU A 83 14.34 -19.78 34.68
C GLU A 83 15.35 -20.94 34.54
N LEU A 84 15.73 -21.28 33.31
CA LEU A 84 16.71 -22.32 33.03
C LEU A 84 18.12 -21.95 33.49
N GLU A 85 18.55 -20.70 33.27
CA GLU A 85 19.84 -20.18 33.73
C GLU A 85 19.93 -20.23 35.26
N GLN A 86 18.87 -19.81 35.97
CA GLN A 86 18.82 -19.91 37.43
C GLN A 86 18.82 -21.35 37.92
N ALA A 87 18.13 -22.26 37.24
CA ALA A 87 18.14 -23.68 37.59
C ALA A 87 19.54 -24.30 37.38
N TYR A 88 20.21 -23.94 36.30
CA TYR A 88 21.59 -24.34 36.03
C TYR A 88 22.56 -23.84 37.09
N GLU A 89 22.47 -22.56 37.46
CA GLU A 89 23.32 -21.95 38.49
C GLU A 89 23.11 -22.63 39.85
N LYS A 90 21.86 -22.91 40.23
CA LYS A 90 21.57 -23.64 41.48
C LYS A 90 22.15 -25.05 41.49
N LEU A 91 22.19 -25.72 40.34
CA LEU A 91 22.67 -27.10 40.23
C LEU A 91 24.21 -27.16 40.21
N THR A 92 24.86 -26.21 39.55
CA THR A 92 26.29 -26.28 39.24
C THR A 92 27.14 -25.31 40.06
N GLY A 93 26.54 -24.26 40.62
CA GLY A 93 27.23 -23.15 41.26
C GLY A 93 27.85 -22.14 40.29
N TYR A 94 27.68 -22.32 38.97
CA TYR A 94 28.21 -21.43 37.93
C TYR A 94 27.10 -20.63 37.25
N SER A 95 27.30 -19.32 37.11
CA SER A 95 26.36 -18.44 36.42
C SER A 95 26.67 -18.35 34.92
N LEU A 96 25.64 -18.55 34.08
CA LEU A 96 25.75 -18.46 32.61
C LEU A 96 25.64 -17.01 32.08
N LEU A 97 25.25 -16.05 32.94
CA LEU A 97 24.98 -14.67 32.57
C LEU A 97 26.20 -13.88 32.04
N MET A 98 27.43 -14.39 32.20
CA MET A 98 28.66 -13.68 31.84
C MET A 98 29.10 -13.84 30.37
N ASP A 99 28.57 -14.82 29.61
CA ASP A 99 29.08 -15.11 28.25
C ASP A 99 28.25 -14.50 27.11
N SER A 100 27.13 -13.81 27.38
CA SER A 100 26.18 -13.36 26.35
C SER A 100 26.42 -11.94 25.78
N HIS A 101 27.45 -11.22 26.22
CA HIS A 101 27.79 -9.89 25.68
C HIS A 101 28.48 -9.91 24.29
N VAL A 102 28.80 -11.09 23.73
CA VAL A 102 29.52 -11.20 22.45
C VAL A 102 28.61 -11.76 21.35
N SER A 103 27.56 -11.03 20.97
CA SER A 103 26.88 -11.20 19.67
C SER A 103 25.90 -10.05 19.42
N SER A 104 26.40 -8.83 19.25
CA SER A 104 25.69 -7.78 18.51
C SER A 104 26.47 -7.49 17.23
N PRO A 105 26.02 -7.95 16.06
CA PRO A 105 26.48 -7.40 14.81
C PRO A 105 25.73 -6.10 14.50
N THR A 106 26.51 -5.05 14.27
CA THR A 106 26.15 -3.79 13.61
C THR A 106 25.54 -4.00 12.24
#